data_AF-A0A914M0Y5-F1
#
_entry.id   AF-A0A914M0Y5-F1
#
_cell.length_a   1.000
_cell.length_b   1.000
_cell.length_c   1.000
_cell.angle_alpha   90.00
_cell.angle_beta   90.00
_cell.angle_gamma   90.00
#
_symmetry.space_group_name_H-M   'P 1'
#
loop_
_entity.id
_entity.type
_entity.pdbx_description
1 polymer ?
#
loop_
_entity_poly.entity_id
_entity_poly.type
_entity_poly.pdbx_seq_one_letter_code
_entity_poly.pdbx_strand_id
1 'polypeptide(L)'
;MNSSKYLRELFMQFFISRSHLKVPSGPVIVKHNLYNQSDFTCAGVQQFIPILVGEQEPPAKRLVNSQKCIRLNDKDLVGYDDQHHTFFEMLGNWSFGDCSKAEALQFVWEFLTQTLSVNPSHLYTTYFGGNEIHDADTETRDIWQMMGVPNTHLFACNAERNLWSLGDIGPFGTCTEIHFDRRMINSKDKKSKNNESQTSINFDSPHLMELWNIVFMKYNRHRDGRITFLSSPLIVDTGMGLERLCTIMQNCNSTYETDLFQPLINRMSELSPHSLTYQGRWGHEDSNEKDTAFRIVSDHIRTIVATFAEGLHITSTRKYARKIKDLFKKTAIISNTKLGLERGSLAKLVPLVTKQLGDAHPDLRINERNIIEKVANEERRLWAQQDEGFKHIENILGNLARGGTVPGDCVYELIYKNRIDLDSIKEYVKNRGFSIDESRFLDLAENRRRKQRKEDISS
;
A
#
# COMPACT_ATOMS: atom_id res chain seq x y z
N MET A 1 -10.27 2.79 -23.22
CA MET A 1 -9.07 2.07 -23.71
C MET A 1 -7.90 2.06 -22.73
N ASN A 2 -8.04 2.53 -21.47
CA ASN A 2 -6.92 2.63 -20.51
C ASN A 2 -7.12 1.74 -19.26
N SER A 3 -7.50 0.48 -19.43
CA SER A 3 -7.65 -0.43 -18.27
C SER A 3 -6.32 -0.68 -17.58
N SER A 4 -6.35 -0.98 -16.29
CA SER A 4 -5.17 -1.33 -15.49
C SER A 4 -4.36 -2.48 -16.11
N LYS A 5 -5.04 -3.49 -16.65
CA LYS A 5 -4.41 -4.59 -17.41
C LYS A 5 -3.64 -4.09 -18.63
N TYR A 6 -4.25 -3.20 -19.41
CA TYR A 6 -3.61 -2.63 -20.59
C TYR A 6 -2.39 -1.78 -20.21
N LEU A 7 -2.53 -0.89 -19.22
CA LEU A 7 -1.44 -0.01 -18.77
C LEU A 7 -0.25 -0.81 -18.23
N ARG A 8 -0.51 -1.87 -17.45
CA ARG A 8 0.54 -2.77 -16.96
C ARG A 8 1.28 -3.46 -18.12
N GLU A 9 0.56 -3.98 -19.10
CA GLU A 9 1.19 -4.66 -20.25
C GLU A 9 1.93 -3.67 -21.15
N LEU A 10 1.38 -2.47 -21.37
CA LEU A 10 2.04 -1.41 -22.14
C LEU A 10 3.38 -1.00 -21.51
N PHE A 11 3.43 -0.91 -20.17
CA PHE A 11 4.68 -0.70 -19.44
C PHE A 11 5.69 -1.83 -19.68
N MET A 12 5.27 -3.09 -19.57
CA MET A 12 6.16 -4.24 -19.83
C MET A 12 6.73 -4.18 -21.25
N GLN A 13 5.86 -3.99 -22.25
CA GLN A 13 6.26 -4.00 -23.65
C GLN A 13 7.22 -2.84 -23.99
N PHE A 14 6.98 -1.66 -23.42
CA PHE A 14 7.85 -0.51 -23.60
C PHE A 14 9.28 -0.75 -23.11
N PHE A 15 9.46 -1.41 -21.97
CA PHE A 15 10.79 -1.72 -21.44
C PHE A 15 11.42 -2.95 -22.09
N ILE A 16 10.62 -3.94 -22.49
CA ILE A 16 11.10 -5.08 -23.30
C ILE A 16 11.68 -4.58 -24.63
N SER A 17 11.02 -3.62 -25.30
CA SER A 17 11.57 -3.02 -26.53
C SER A 17 12.87 -2.23 -26.31
N ARG A 18 13.24 -1.98 -25.05
CA ARG A 18 14.50 -1.36 -24.59
C ARG A 18 15.45 -2.38 -23.95
N SER A 19 15.32 -3.64 -24.34
CA SER A 19 16.17 -4.75 -23.90
C SER A 19 16.09 -5.06 -22.40
N HIS A 20 15.01 -4.69 -21.71
CA HIS A 20 14.79 -5.16 -20.34
C HIS A 20 14.18 -6.56 -20.38
N LEU A 21 14.76 -7.50 -19.64
CA LEU A 21 14.21 -8.83 -19.46
C LEU A 21 13.02 -8.75 -18.49
N LYS A 22 11.84 -9.22 -18.93
CA LYS A 22 10.69 -9.38 -18.04
C LYS A 22 10.96 -10.48 -17.01
N VAL A 23 10.88 -10.13 -15.73
CA VAL A 23 11.01 -11.07 -14.62
C VAL A 23 9.71 -11.14 -13.82
N PRO A 24 9.39 -12.26 -13.14
CA PRO A 24 8.20 -12.34 -12.31
C PRO A 24 8.29 -11.38 -11.11
N SER A 25 7.14 -11.06 -10.50
CA SER A 25 7.10 -10.44 -9.17
C SER A 25 7.76 -11.39 -8.16
N GLY A 26 8.60 -10.84 -7.29
CA GLY A 26 9.10 -11.53 -6.12
C GLY A 26 8.01 -11.75 -5.07
N PRO A 27 8.31 -12.50 -3.99
CA PRO A 27 7.35 -12.79 -2.93
C PRO A 27 6.94 -11.51 -2.18
N VAL A 28 5.70 -11.46 -1.66
CA VAL A 28 5.21 -10.39 -0.79
C VAL A 28 5.61 -10.61 0.66
N ILE A 29 5.85 -11.85 1.09
CA ILE A 29 6.33 -12.16 2.46
C ILE A 29 7.85 -12.30 2.46
N VAL A 30 8.53 -11.44 3.22
CA VAL A 30 9.98 -11.51 3.39
C VAL A 30 10.30 -12.49 4.51
N LYS A 31 10.69 -13.71 4.15
CA LYS A 31 11.03 -14.78 5.12
C LYS A 31 12.41 -14.59 5.77
N HIS A 32 13.35 -13.96 5.06
CA HIS A 32 14.71 -13.72 5.50
C HIS A 32 15.02 -12.23 5.42
N ASN A 33 14.96 -11.55 6.57
CA ASN A 33 15.18 -10.12 6.67
C ASN A 33 16.62 -9.81 7.09
N LEU A 34 17.59 -10.05 6.20
CA LEU A 34 19.02 -9.85 6.50
C LEU A 34 19.38 -8.37 6.76
N TYR A 35 18.58 -7.45 6.24
CA TYR A 35 18.81 -6.00 6.23
C TYR A 35 17.79 -5.19 7.05
N ASN A 36 17.01 -5.85 7.90
CA ASN A 36 16.02 -5.26 8.80
C ASN A 36 14.98 -4.32 8.13
N GLN A 37 14.56 -4.63 6.90
CA GLN A 37 13.79 -3.71 6.04
C GLN A 37 12.28 -3.72 6.32
N SER A 38 11.64 -4.90 6.34
CA SER A 38 10.19 -5.06 6.57
C SER A 38 9.81 -6.54 6.65
N ASP A 39 8.66 -6.82 7.26
CA ASP A 39 7.98 -8.13 7.22
C ASP A 39 7.45 -8.47 5.81
N PHE A 40 7.24 -7.46 4.98
CA PHE A 40 6.67 -7.55 3.64
C PHE A 40 7.45 -6.76 2.61
N THR A 41 7.42 -7.21 1.36
CA THR A 41 8.01 -6.50 0.22
C THR A 41 7.23 -5.21 -0.04
N CYS A 42 7.85 -4.05 0.13
CA CYS A 42 7.30 -2.71 -0.05
C CYS A 42 7.82 -1.97 -1.31
N ALA A 43 8.82 -2.55 -2.00
CA ALA A 43 9.40 -2.05 -3.25
C ALA A 43 9.86 -3.17 -4.18
N GLY A 44 9.83 -2.93 -5.49
CA GLY A 44 10.24 -3.89 -6.53
C GLY A 44 11.67 -4.37 -6.40
N VAL A 45 12.58 -3.48 -5.99
CA VAL A 45 14.01 -3.74 -5.90
C VAL A 45 14.41 -4.76 -4.83
N GLN A 46 13.54 -5.02 -3.84
CA GLN A 46 13.89 -5.88 -2.69
C GLN A 46 14.24 -7.32 -3.09
N GLN A 47 13.65 -7.85 -4.15
CA GLN A 47 14.00 -9.18 -4.65
C GLN A 47 15.41 -9.24 -5.26
N PHE A 48 15.97 -8.08 -5.61
CA PHE A 48 17.30 -7.95 -6.21
C PHE A 48 18.38 -7.59 -5.19
N ILE A 49 18.08 -7.55 -3.89
CA ILE A 49 19.09 -7.25 -2.86
C ILE A 49 20.35 -8.09 -3.00
N PRO A 50 20.29 -9.43 -3.20
CA PRO A 50 21.51 -10.23 -3.42
C PRO A 50 22.36 -9.74 -4.59
N ILE A 51 21.72 -9.19 -5.64
CA ILE A 51 22.43 -8.56 -6.77
C ILE A 51 23.05 -7.23 -6.35
N LEU A 52 22.28 -6.38 -5.65
CA LEU A 52 22.77 -5.06 -5.20
C LEU A 52 24.01 -5.18 -4.30
N VAL A 53 24.08 -6.21 -3.46
CA VAL A 53 25.21 -6.45 -2.55
C VAL A 53 26.32 -7.34 -3.13
N GLY A 54 26.19 -7.76 -4.40
CA GLY A 54 27.20 -8.56 -5.10
C GLY A 54 27.27 -10.03 -4.69
N GLU A 55 26.23 -10.56 -4.03
CA GLU A 55 26.11 -11.98 -3.69
C GLU A 55 25.61 -12.83 -4.87
N GLN A 56 24.94 -12.20 -5.85
CA GLN A 56 24.39 -12.86 -7.02
C GLN A 56 24.56 -12.00 -8.28
N GLU A 57 24.85 -12.63 -9.41
CA GLU A 57 24.82 -11.96 -10.71
C GLU A 57 23.39 -11.74 -11.21
N PRO A 58 23.08 -10.59 -11.85
CA PRO A 58 21.75 -10.35 -12.38
C PRO A 58 21.45 -11.28 -13.56
N PRO A 59 20.20 -11.75 -13.73
CA PRO A 59 19.83 -12.62 -14.85
C PRO A 59 19.92 -11.91 -16.21
N ALA A 60 19.85 -10.58 -16.22
CA ALA A 60 20.19 -9.71 -17.32
C ALA A 60 20.55 -8.32 -16.77
N LYS A 61 21.32 -7.54 -17.53
CA LYS A 61 21.74 -6.19 -17.11
C LYS A 61 20.57 -5.22 -16.90
N ARG A 62 19.44 -5.44 -17.58
CA ARG A 62 18.23 -4.62 -17.51
C ARG A 62 17.03 -5.52 -17.24
N LEU A 63 16.21 -5.20 -16.24
CA LEU A 63 15.04 -6.00 -15.85
C LEU A 63 13.77 -5.15 -15.76
N VAL A 64 12.61 -5.74 -16.00
CA VAL A 64 11.31 -5.07 -15.82
C VAL A 64 10.29 -6.01 -15.18
N ASN A 65 9.47 -5.52 -14.26
CA ASN A 65 8.32 -6.25 -13.75
C ASN A 65 7.22 -5.33 -13.20
N SER A 66 6.13 -5.96 -12.76
CA SER A 66 5.15 -5.37 -11.85
C SER A 66 5.26 -6.15 -10.54
N GLN A 67 5.73 -5.50 -9.49
CA GLN A 67 5.90 -6.11 -8.17
C GLN A 67 4.64 -5.96 -7.33
N LYS A 68 4.20 -7.05 -6.69
CA LYS A 68 3.24 -7.02 -5.59
C LYS A 68 3.90 -6.41 -4.34
N CYS A 69 3.38 -5.28 -3.87
CA CYS A 69 3.92 -4.57 -2.70
C CYS A 69 2.88 -4.52 -1.57
N ILE A 70 3.35 -4.64 -0.32
CA ILE A 70 2.55 -4.43 0.89
C ILE A 70 3.22 -3.37 1.77
N ARG A 71 2.48 -2.29 2.10
CA ARG A 71 2.89 -1.25 3.04
C ARG A 71 1.86 -1.12 4.15
N LEU A 72 2.18 -1.69 5.31
CA LEU A 72 1.31 -1.60 6.49
C LEU A 72 1.60 -0.38 7.37
N ASN A 73 2.65 0.39 7.08
CA ASN A 73 2.89 1.66 7.76
C ASN A 73 1.83 2.70 7.38
N ASP A 74 1.30 2.59 6.16
CA ASP A 74 0.26 3.50 5.62
C ASP A 74 -1.16 3.03 5.94
N LYS A 75 -1.32 1.94 6.70
CA LYS A 75 -2.63 1.28 6.96
C LYS A 75 -3.67 2.20 7.61
N ASP A 76 -3.21 3.26 8.28
CA ASP A 76 -4.09 4.22 8.96
C ASP A 76 -4.59 5.32 8.01
N LEU A 77 -3.96 5.47 6.84
CA LEU A 77 -4.42 6.34 5.74
C LEU A 77 -5.41 5.64 4.81
N VAL A 78 -5.34 4.30 4.74
CA VAL A 78 -6.19 3.49 3.84
C VAL A 78 -7.67 3.74 4.10
N GLY A 79 -8.38 4.15 3.05
CA GLY A 79 -9.79 4.50 3.05
C GLY A 79 -10.09 5.93 3.51
N TYR A 80 -9.11 6.65 4.05
CA TYR A 80 -9.23 8.04 4.49
C TYR A 80 -8.60 9.03 3.50
N ASP A 81 -7.72 8.56 2.62
CA ASP A 81 -7.30 9.29 1.42
C ASP A 81 -7.53 8.50 0.14
N ASP A 82 -7.18 9.12 -0.98
CA ASP A 82 -7.52 8.69 -2.32
C ASP A 82 -6.41 7.92 -3.06
N GLN A 83 -5.29 7.63 -2.41
CA GLN A 83 -4.08 7.13 -3.09
C GLN A 83 -3.20 6.16 -2.30
N HIS A 84 -3.40 5.99 -0.98
CA HIS A 84 -2.65 5.04 -0.17
C HIS A 84 -3.41 3.72 -0.01
N HIS A 85 -2.63 2.64 -0.03
CA HIS A 85 -3.09 1.27 -0.08
C HIS A 85 -2.23 0.37 0.81
N THR A 86 -2.82 -0.64 1.43
CA THR A 86 -2.01 -1.68 2.08
C THR A 86 -1.34 -2.58 1.04
N PHE A 87 -2.01 -2.83 -0.09
CA PHE A 87 -1.46 -3.56 -1.24
C PHE A 87 -1.55 -2.73 -2.51
N PHE A 88 -0.46 -2.68 -3.26
CA PHE A 88 -0.41 -2.01 -4.55
C PHE A 88 0.58 -2.70 -5.48
N GLU A 89 0.51 -2.38 -6.77
CA GLU A 89 1.49 -2.86 -7.75
C GLU A 89 2.49 -1.76 -8.08
N MET A 90 3.77 -2.06 -7.92
CA MET A 90 4.86 -1.19 -8.33
C MET A 90 5.37 -1.64 -9.70
N LEU A 91 5.16 -0.83 -10.73
CA LEU A 91 5.77 -1.00 -12.04
C LEU A 91 7.23 -0.53 -11.95
N GLY A 92 8.18 -1.44 -12.14
CA GLY A 92 9.59 -1.12 -11.97
C GLY A 92 10.43 -1.59 -13.14
N ASN A 93 11.47 -0.81 -13.44
CA ASN A 93 12.56 -1.19 -14.33
C ASN A 93 13.89 -0.97 -13.62
N TRP A 94 14.83 -1.88 -13.85
CA TRP A 94 16.14 -1.88 -13.21
C TRP A 94 17.26 -1.93 -14.23
N SER A 95 18.36 -1.27 -13.92
CA SER A 95 19.62 -1.39 -14.66
C SER A 95 20.77 -1.62 -13.69
N PHE A 96 21.53 -2.69 -13.91
CA PHE A 96 22.66 -3.08 -13.07
C PHE A 96 23.97 -2.73 -13.80
N GLY A 97 24.37 -1.47 -13.75
CA GLY A 97 25.64 -1.00 -14.33
C GLY A 97 25.63 -0.80 -15.85
N ASP A 98 24.45 -0.66 -16.46
CA ASP A 98 24.32 -0.57 -17.93
C ASP A 98 23.75 0.75 -18.43
N CYS A 99 22.79 1.35 -17.72
CA CYS A 99 22.17 2.63 -18.10
C CYS A 99 22.88 3.80 -17.42
N SER A 100 23.05 4.90 -18.16
CA SER A 100 23.35 6.20 -17.56
C SER A 100 22.09 6.82 -16.95
N LYS A 101 22.25 7.86 -16.11
CA LYS A 101 21.10 8.65 -15.63
C LYS A 101 20.31 9.24 -16.81
N ALA A 102 21.00 9.77 -17.81
CA ALA A 102 20.37 10.38 -18.98
C ALA A 102 19.48 9.40 -19.74
N GLU A 103 19.96 8.18 -19.99
CA GLU A 103 19.19 7.13 -20.67
C GLU A 103 17.98 6.69 -19.82
N ALA A 104 18.17 6.49 -18.51
CA ALA A 104 17.08 6.11 -17.61
C ALA A 104 15.97 7.17 -17.56
N LEU A 105 16.35 8.45 -17.46
CA LEU A 105 15.40 9.56 -17.42
C LEU A 105 14.69 9.77 -18.75
N GLN A 106 15.39 9.56 -19.87
CA GLN A 106 14.78 9.58 -21.19
C GLN A 106 13.70 8.50 -21.33
N PHE A 107 13.95 7.27 -20.86
CA PHE A 107 12.97 6.19 -20.95
C PHE A 107 11.70 6.48 -20.15
N VAL A 108 11.81 6.91 -18.90
CA VAL A 108 10.61 7.20 -18.08
C VAL A 108 9.83 8.40 -18.63
N TRP A 109 10.53 9.43 -19.14
CA TRP A 109 9.91 10.60 -19.74
C TRP A 109 9.20 10.27 -21.05
N GLU A 110 9.82 9.47 -21.92
CA GLU A 110 9.22 9.01 -23.17
C GLU A 110 8.00 8.12 -22.93
N PHE A 111 8.04 7.25 -21.92
CA PHE A 111 6.88 6.42 -21.56
C PHE A 111 5.68 7.30 -21.20
N LEU A 112 5.87 8.29 -20.33
CA LEU A 112 4.79 9.17 -19.90
C LEU A 112 4.31 10.09 -21.03
N THR A 113 5.23 10.78 -21.70
CA THR A 113 4.86 11.88 -22.61
C THR A 113 4.56 11.44 -24.03
N GLN A 114 5.23 10.40 -24.52
CA GLN A 114 5.05 9.92 -25.90
C GLN A 114 4.15 8.68 -25.94
N THR A 115 4.45 7.66 -25.13
CA THR A 115 3.68 6.40 -25.15
C THR A 115 2.30 6.57 -24.53
N LEU A 116 2.20 7.21 -23.38
CA LEU A 116 0.93 7.48 -22.70
C LEU A 116 0.30 8.82 -23.10
N SER A 117 1.03 9.66 -23.82
CA SER A 117 0.56 11.00 -24.25
C SER A 117 0.13 11.89 -23.06
N VAL A 118 0.77 11.74 -21.90
CA VAL A 118 0.58 12.64 -20.77
C VAL A 118 1.20 13.99 -21.13
N ASN A 119 0.41 15.07 -21.03
CA ASN A 119 0.90 16.40 -21.34
C ASN A 119 2.08 16.76 -20.40
N PRO A 120 3.28 17.05 -20.95
CA PRO A 120 4.46 17.45 -20.16
C PRO A 120 4.18 18.62 -19.20
N SER A 121 3.29 19.54 -19.55
CA SER A 121 2.94 20.69 -18.70
C SER A 121 2.14 20.30 -17.45
N HIS A 122 1.74 19.04 -17.29
CA HIS A 122 1.08 18.53 -16.08
C HIS A 122 2.08 17.80 -15.17
N LEU A 123 3.31 17.60 -15.63
CA LEU A 123 4.36 16.87 -14.94
C LEU A 123 5.33 17.83 -14.26
N TYR A 124 5.72 17.47 -13.05
CA TYR A 124 6.71 18.17 -12.23
C TYR A 124 7.78 17.16 -11.84
N THR A 125 9.02 17.61 -11.73
CA THR A 125 10.17 16.76 -11.44
C THR A 125 10.95 17.31 -10.26
N THR A 126 11.65 16.43 -9.56
CA THR A 126 12.52 16.82 -8.46
C THR A 126 13.95 16.39 -8.69
N TYR A 127 14.89 16.91 -7.91
CA TYR A 127 16.23 16.35 -7.81
C TYR A 127 16.77 16.58 -6.39
N PHE A 128 17.76 15.78 -6.00
CA PHE A 128 18.41 15.94 -4.70
C PHE A 128 19.19 17.26 -4.64
N GLY A 129 18.74 18.18 -3.79
CA GLY A 129 19.31 19.52 -3.59
C GLY A 129 20.59 19.56 -2.74
N GLY A 130 21.07 18.41 -2.27
CA GLY A 130 22.22 18.32 -1.37
C GLY A 130 21.83 18.39 0.11
N ASN A 131 22.79 18.06 0.99
CA ASN A 131 22.71 18.29 2.43
C ASN A 131 24.14 18.50 2.99
N GLU A 132 24.30 18.49 4.31
CA GLU A 132 25.61 18.66 4.96
C GLU A 132 26.64 17.57 4.63
N ILE A 133 26.20 16.42 4.11
CA ILE A 133 27.00 15.21 3.89
C ILE A 133 27.21 14.90 2.40
N HIS A 134 26.23 15.21 1.56
CA HIS A 134 26.16 14.83 0.16
C HIS A 134 25.89 16.06 -0.70
N ASP A 135 26.70 16.24 -1.75
CA ASP A 135 26.50 17.29 -2.74
C ASP A 135 25.16 17.17 -3.47
N ALA A 136 24.67 18.29 -3.99
CA ALA A 136 23.49 18.32 -4.83
C ALA A 136 23.69 17.49 -6.13
N ASP A 137 22.64 16.80 -6.57
CA ASP A 137 22.62 16.03 -7.82
C ASP A 137 22.35 16.95 -9.01
N THR A 138 23.30 17.85 -9.31
CA THR A 138 23.18 18.81 -10.41
C THR A 138 23.16 18.15 -11.78
N GLU A 139 23.75 16.96 -11.92
CA GLU A 139 23.68 16.14 -13.13
C GLU A 139 22.22 15.83 -13.50
N THR A 140 21.42 15.39 -12.53
CA THR A 140 19.99 15.09 -12.74
C THR A 140 19.20 16.33 -13.12
N ARG A 141 19.48 17.47 -12.47
CA ARG A 141 18.87 18.77 -12.82
C ARG A 141 19.16 19.12 -14.29
N ASP A 142 20.42 19.01 -14.71
CA ASP A 142 20.86 19.40 -16.04
C ASP A 142 20.25 18.48 -17.12
N ILE A 143 20.12 17.19 -16.83
CA ILE A 143 19.43 16.23 -17.72
C ILE A 143 17.96 16.62 -17.91
N TRP A 144 17.24 16.93 -16.83
CA TRP A 144 15.82 17.35 -16.93
C TRP A 144 15.65 18.63 -17.76
N GLN A 145 16.53 19.61 -17.56
CA GLN A 145 16.53 20.85 -18.34
C GLN A 145 16.84 20.59 -19.81
N MET A 146 17.80 19.72 -20.11
CA MET A 146 18.14 19.33 -21.48
C MET A 146 16.98 18.62 -22.19
N MET A 147 16.17 17.85 -21.46
CA MET A 147 14.93 17.24 -21.97
C MET A 147 13.75 18.22 -22.08
N GLY A 148 13.95 19.49 -21.73
CA GLY A 148 12.97 20.56 -21.90
C GLY A 148 12.03 20.78 -20.71
N VAL A 149 12.33 20.21 -19.53
CA VAL A 149 11.57 20.52 -18.32
C VAL A 149 11.91 21.95 -17.86
N PRO A 150 10.93 22.85 -17.76
CA PRO A 150 11.20 24.23 -17.36
C PRO A 150 11.56 24.31 -15.87
N ASN A 151 12.34 25.32 -15.48
CA ASN A 151 12.74 25.54 -14.08
C ASN A 151 11.56 25.66 -13.11
N THR A 152 10.40 26.15 -13.58
CA THR A 152 9.17 26.22 -12.79
C THR A 152 8.53 24.86 -12.50
N HIS A 153 9.02 23.79 -13.14
CA HIS A 153 8.58 22.40 -12.99
C HIS A 153 9.68 21.48 -12.44
N LEU A 154 10.81 22.05 -12.01
CA LEU A 154 11.97 21.31 -11.51
C LEU A 154 12.35 21.80 -10.12
N PHE A 155 12.12 20.98 -9.10
CA PHE A 155 12.33 21.35 -7.71
C PHE A 155 13.56 20.68 -7.10
N ALA A 156 14.36 21.45 -6.36
CA ALA A 156 15.40 20.89 -5.51
C ALA A 156 14.79 20.44 -4.18
N CYS A 157 14.99 19.19 -3.77
CA CYS A 157 14.45 18.67 -2.51
C CYS A 157 15.54 18.12 -1.58
N ASN A 158 15.21 18.01 -0.30
CA ASN A 158 16.11 17.54 0.74
C ASN A 158 16.29 16.00 0.71
N ALA A 159 17.09 15.49 1.66
CA ALA A 159 17.37 14.05 1.77
C ALA A 159 16.15 13.20 2.12
N GLU A 160 15.17 13.73 2.86
CA GLU A 160 13.95 12.98 3.19
C GLU A 160 13.13 12.63 1.96
N ARG A 161 13.23 13.43 0.89
CA ARG A 161 12.54 13.23 -0.39
C ARG A 161 13.41 12.54 -1.43
N ASN A 162 14.63 13.04 -1.64
CA ASN A 162 15.46 12.62 -2.77
C ASN A 162 16.74 11.88 -2.38
N LEU A 163 16.79 11.29 -1.18
CA LEU A 163 17.78 10.30 -0.81
C LEU A 163 17.07 9.02 -0.36
N TRP A 164 16.97 8.05 -1.28
CA TRP A 164 16.17 6.84 -1.06
C TRP A 164 17.04 5.70 -0.54
N SER A 165 16.51 4.94 0.42
CA SER A 165 17.12 3.73 0.96
C SER A 165 16.05 2.66 1.23
N LEU A 166 16.46 1.40 1.16
CA LEU A 166 15.59 0.26 1.50
C LEU A 166 15.27 0.14 3.00
N GLY A 167 16.07 0.79 3.84
CA GLY A 167 16.02 0.74 5.30
C GLY A 167 17.31 1.30 5.88
N ASP A 168 17.51 1.10 7.19
CA ASP A 168 18.66 1.67 7.90
C ASP A 168 20.00 1.10 7.46
N ILE A 169 20.01 -0.06 6.79
CA ILE A 169 21.20 -0.76 6.29
C ILE A 169 20.93 -1.19 4.85
N GLY A 170 21.97 -1.15 4.02
CA GLY A 170 21.95 -1.64 2.65
C GLY A 170 22.13 -0.54 1.60
N PRO A 171 21.81 -0.86 0.34
CA PRO A 171 21.96 0.05 -0.79
C PRO A 171 21.08 1.30 -0.67
N PHE A 172 21.65 2.45 -1.01
CA PHE A 172 20.96 3.73 -1.06
C PHE A 172 21.58 4.65 -2.13
N GLY A 173 20.84 5.70 -2.49
CA GLY A 173 21.28 6.66 -3.50
C GLY A 173 20.39 7.88 -3.60
N THR A 174 20.83 8.86 -4.40
CA THR A 174 19.98 9.99 -4.76
C THR A 174 18.84 9.49 -5.65
N CYS A 175 17.72 10.20 -5.64
CA CYS A 175 16.64 9.91 -6.56
C CYS A 175 16.03 11.19 -7.14
N THR A 176 15.22 11.01 -8.16
CA THR A 176 14.37 12.04 -8.77
C THR A 176 12.97 11.49 -8.90
N GLU A 177 11.99 12.31 -8.56
CA GLU A 177 10.59 11.92 -8.61
C GLU A 177 9.88 12.71 -9.71
N ILE A 178 8.97 12.03 -10.40
CA ILE A 178 8.02 12.64 -11.33
C ILE A 178 6.67 12.71 -10.62
N HIS A 179 6.12 13.91 -10.51
CA HIS A 179 4.82 14.21 -9.93
C HIS A 179 3.83 14.64 -11.02
N PHE A 180 2.56 14.36 -10.79
CA PHE A 180 1.46 14.80 -11.65
C PHE A 180 0.58 15.82 -10.91
N ASP A 181 0.25 16.94 -11.58
CA ASP A 181 -0.71 17.92 -11.06
C ASP A 181 -2.15 17.41 -11.23
N ARG A 182 -2.72 16.95 -10.11
CA ARG A 182 -4.06 16.37 -10.04
C ARG A 182 -5.17 17.35 -10.42
N ARG A 183 -4.93 18.67 -10.39
CA ARG A 183 -5.91 19.68 -10.89
C ARG A 183 -6.17 19.56 -12.40
N MET A 184 -5.34 18.79 -13.10
CA MET A 184 -5.48 18.54 -14.53
C MET A 184 -6.35 17.32 -14.83
N ILE A 185 -6.67 16.51 -13.83
CA ILE A 185 -7.72 15.47 -13.92
C ILE A 185 -9.06 16.17 -14.13
N ASN A 186 -9.89 15.63 -15.03
CA ASN A 186 -11.21 16.14 -15.39
C ASN A 186 -11.21 17.58 -15.95
N SER A 187 -10.06 18.09 -16.38
CA SER A 187 -9.92 19.48 -16.86
C SER A 187 -10.54 19.75 -18.23
N LYS A 188 -10.96 18.71 -18.98
CA LYS A 188 -11.59 18.85 -20.30
C LYS A 188 -12.99 19.49 -20.28
N ASP A 189 -13.68 19.47 -19.13
CA ASP A 189 -15.09 19.90 -19.03
C ASP A 189 -15.35 21.19 -18.22
N LYS A 190 -14.31 21.91 -17.75
CA LYS A 190 -14.50 23.16 -17.00
C LYS A 190 -14.14 24.40 -17.82
N LYS A 191 -15.14 24.93 -18.52
CA LYS A 191 -15.21 26.34 -19.01
C LYS A 191 -15.13 27.39 -17.87
N SER A 192 -15.00 26.97 -16.62
CA SER A 192 -14.71 27.81 -15.46
C SER A 192 -13.29 27.51 -14.97
N LYS A 193 -12.31 28.21 -15.52
CA LYS A 193 -10.97 28.35 -14.91
C LYS A 193 -10.63 29.85 -14.91
N ASN A 194 -11.22 30.56 -13.95
CA ASN A 194 -10.67 31.82 -13.48
C ASN A 194 -9.41 31.48 -12.66
N ASN A 195 -8.27 32.03 -13.09
CA ASN A 195 -7.02 32.32 -12.37
C ASN A 195 -6.27 31.22 -11.55
N GLU A 196 -6.88 30.16 -11.02
CA GLU A 196 -6.18 29.17 -10.17
C GLU A 196 -5.42 28.08 -10.93
N SER A 197 -5.77 27.80 -12.19
CA SER A 197 -5.03 26.82 -13.00
C SER A 197 -3.76 27.38 -13.64
N GLN A 198 -3.52 28.69 -13.50
CA GLN A 198 -2.35 29.40 -14.02
C GLN A 198 -1.38 29.83 -12.92
N THR A 199 -1.70 29.61 -11.64
CA THR A 199 -0.77 29.92 -10.55
C THR A 199 0.34 28.85 -10.48
N SER A 200 1.57 29.32 -10.29
CA SER A 200 2.72 28.46 -10.02
C SER A 200 2.42 27.55 -8.83
N ILE A 201 2.56 26.24 -9.03
CA ILE A 201 2.38 25.26 -7.95
C ILE A 201 3.66 25.21 -7.13
N ASN A 202 3.52 25.27 -5.80
CA ASN A 202 4.63 24.99 -4.90
C ASN A 202 4.78 23.48 -4.74
N PHE A 203 6.00 22.99 -4.51
CA PHE A 203 6.26 21.56 -4.41
C PHE A 203 5.45 20.86 -3.32
N ASP A 204 5.26 21.50 -2.16
CA ASP A 204 4.45 20.95 -1.06
C ASP A 204 2.94 21.03 -1.29
N SER A 205 2.50 21.32 -2.52
CA SER A 205 1.08 21.35 -2.84
C SER A 205 0.46 19.95 -2.71
N PRO A 206 -0.68 19.81 -2.02
CA PRO A 206 -1.39 18.53 -1.95
C PRO A 206 -1.93 18.07 -3.32
N HIS A 207 -1.87 18.92 -4.34
CA HIS A 207 -2.25 18.59 -5.70
C HIS A 207 -1.15 17.87 -6.49
N LEU A 208 0.11 17.89 -6.03
CA LEU A 208 1.18 17.12 -6.65
C LEU A 208 1.19 15.71 -6.09
N MET A 209 0.80 14.74 -6.92
CA MET A 209 0.93 13.33 -6.59
C MET A 209 2.21 12.77 -7.20
N GLU A 210 3.08 12.24 -6.35
CA GLU A 210 4.23 11.43 -6.79
C GLU A 210 3.72 10.26 -7.63
N LEU A 211 4.16 10.17 -8.88
CA LEU A 211 3.77 9.12 -9.81
C LEU A 211 4.87 8.07 -9.93
N TRP A 212 6.11 8.50 -10.11
CA TRP A 212 7.24 7.63 -10.42
C TRP A 212 8.52 8.12 -9.74
N ASN A 213 9.17 7.26 -8.96
CA ASN A 213 10.48 7.52 -8.38
C ASN A 213 11.58 6.79 -9.17
N ILE A 214 12.69 7.47 -9.44
CA ILE A 214 13.88 6.96 -10.14
C ILE A 214 15.09 7.14 -9.22
N VAL A 215 15.56 6.03 -8.66
CA VAL A 215 16.66 5.95 -7.71
C VAL A 215 17.96 5.57 -8.41
N PHE A 216 19.00 6.34 -8.14
CA PHE A 216 20.37 6.15 -8.62
C PHE A 216 21.23 5.60 -7.48
N MET A 217 21.14 4.29 -7.26
CA MET A 217 21.87 3.63 -6.17
C MET A 217 23.37 3.60 -6.49
N LYS A 218 24.16 4.08 -5.52
CA LYS A 218 25.62 4.16 -5.61
C LYS A 218 26.34 3.71 -4.34
N TYR A 219 25.65 3.79 -3.21
CA TYR A 219 26.23 3.58 -1.90
C TYR A 219 25.59 2.39 -1.20
N ASN A 220 26.33 1.79 -0.26
CA ASN A 220 25.84 0.79 0.67
C ASN A 220 26.19 1.22 2.10
N ARG A 221 25.18 1.27 2.96
CA ARG A 221 25.35 1.53 4.39
C ARG A 221 25.47 0.22 5.14
N HIS A 222 26.54 0.05 5.92
CA HIS A 222 26.81 -1.11 6.75
C HIS A 222 26.20 -0.95 8.16
N ARG A 223 26.10 -2.06 8.91
CA ARG A 223 25.53 -2.08 10.28
C ARG A 223 26.27 -1.17 11.27
N ASP A 224 27.56 -0.96 11.07
CA ASP A 224 28.42 -0.08 11.86
C ASP A 224 28.31 1.40 11.45
N GLY A 225 27.42 1.72 10.50
CA GLY A 225 27.24 3.07 9.97
C GLY A 225 28.21 3.45 8.85
N ARG A 226 29.22 2.61 8.54
CA ARG A 226 30.16 2.87 7.44
C ARG A 226 29.43 2.89 6.10
N ILE A 227 29.82 3.78 5.21
CA ILE A 227 29.31 3.87 3.84
C ILE A 227 30.40 3.40 2.87
N THR A 228 30.05 2.49 1.96
CA THR A 228 30.94 2.06 0.86
C THR A 228 30.24 2.24 -0.48
N PHE A 229 31.01 2.26 -1.58
CA PHE A 229 30.45 2.19 -2.92
C PHE A 229 29.90 0.79 -3.22
N LEU A 230 28.87 0.71 -4.06
CA LEU A 230 28.42 -0.55 -4.65
C LEU A 230 29.45 -1.05 -5.67
N SER A 231 29.47 -2.36 -5.94
CA SER A 231 30.37 -2.98 -6.91
C SER A 231 30.05 -2.56 -8.35
N SER A 232 28.77 -2.34 -8.65
CA SER A 232 28.31 -1.79 -9.93
C SER A 232 28.45 -0.26 -9.94
N PRO A 233 28.92 0.35 -11.04
CA PRO A 233 29.19 1.80 -11.11
C PRO A 233 27.93 2.68 -10.94
N LEU A 234 26.77 2.20 -11.39
CA LEU A 234 25.47 2.83 -11.16
C LEU A 234 24.37 1.76 -11.25
N ILE A 235 23.51 1.70 -10.24
CA ILE A 235 22.29 0.90 -10.32
C ILE A 235 21.10 1.86 -10.43
N VAL A 236 20.30 1.66 -11.47
CA VAL A 236 19.02 2.37 -11.63
C VAL A 236 17.92 1.46 -11.09
N ASP A 237 17.13 1.99 -10.17
CA ASP A 237 15.92 1.36 -9.64
C ASP A 237 14.76 2.34 -9.83
N THR A 238 13.68 1.91 -10.47
CA THR A 238 12.49 2.75 -10.63
C THR A 238 11.26 2.08 -10.05
N GLY A 239 10.31 2.90 -9.58
CA GLY A 239 9.03 2.44 -9.10
C GLY A 239 7.91 3.43 -9.38
N MET A 240 6.93 3.01 -10.18
CA MET A 240 5.68 3.73 -10.44
C MET A 240 4.49 2.97 -9.86
N GLY A 241 3.63 3.65 -9.11
CA GLY A 241 2.39 3.04 -8.61
C GLY A 241 1.38 2.84 -9.74
N LEU A 242 1.01 1.58 -10.03
CA LEU A 242 0.03 1.27 -11.08
C LEU A 242 -1.32 1.93 -10.79
N GLU A 243 -1.76 1.92 -9.54
CA GLU A 243 -3.01 2.52 -9.09
C GLU A 243 -3.04 4.03 -9.40
N ARG A 244 -1.95 4.74 -9.08
CA ARG A 244 -1.80 6.18 -9.36
C ARG A 244 -1.79 6.46 -10.86
N LEU A 245 -1.10 5.62 -11.64
CA LEU A 245 -1.12 5.71 -13.10
C LEU A 245 -2.53 5.50 -13.67
N CYS A 246 -3.28 4.53 -13.14
CA CYS A 246 -4.66 4.27 -13.55
C CYS A 246 -5.54 5.48 -13.27
N THR A 247 -5.40 6.13 -12.11
CA THR A 247 -6.13 7.36 -11.77
C THR A 247 -5.94 8.43 -12.83
N ILE A 248 -4.70 8.69 -13.26
CA ILE A 248 -4.38 9.67 -14.30
C ILE A 248 -4.98 9.26 -15.65
N MET A 249 -4.71 8.03 -16.09
CA MET A 249 -5.06 7.57 -17.44
C MET A 249 -6.55 7.28 -17.62
N GLN A 250 -7.26 6.98 -16.54
CA GLN A 250 -8.71 6.78 -16.54
C GLN A 250 -9.48 8.05 -16.16
N ASN A 251 -8.76 9.14 -15.88
CA ASN A 251 -9.34 10.44 -15.55
C ASN A 251 -10.23 10.39 -14.28
N CYS A 252 -9.81 9.61 -13.30
CA CYS A 252 -10.47 9.42 -12.01
C CYS A 252 -9.88 10.37 -10.97
N ASN A 253 -10.68 10.83 -10.00
CA ASN A 253 -10.16 11.67 -8.92
C ASN A 253 -9.51 10.84 -7.80
N SER A 254 -9.86 9.56 -7.70
CA SER A 254 -9.35 8.63 -6.70
C SER A 254 -8.95 7.30 -7.34
N THR A 255 -7.94 6.65 -6.75
CA THR A 255 -7.59 5.26 -7.09
C THR A 255 -8.79 4.32 -6.96
N TYR A 256 -9.67 4.54 -5.98
CA TYR A 256 -10.87 3.73 -5.75
C TYR A 256 -11.94 3.86 -6.84
N GLU A 257 -11.86 4.84 -7.72
CA GLU A 257 -12.76 5.03 -8.87
C GLU A 257 -12.29 4.26 -10.13
N THR A 258 -11.08 3.69 -10.09
CA THR A 258 -10.50 2.97 -11.23
C THR A 258 -11.08 1.56 -11.40
N ASP A 259 -10.79 0.93 -12.55
CA ASP A 259 -11.13 -0.47 -12.84
C ASP A 259 -10.48 -1.49 -11.88
N LEU A 260 -9.50 -1.07 -11.07
CA LEU A 260 -8.88 -1.89 -10.02
C LEU A 260 -9.80 -2.08 -8.81
N PHE A 261 -10.62 -1.09 -8.45
CA PHE A 261 -11.40 -1.12 -7.20
C PHE A 261 -12.92 -1.15 -7.43
N GLN A 262 -13.41 -0.50 -8.48
CA GLN A 262 -14.85 -0.43 -8.76
C GLN A 262 -15.54 -1.81 -8.83
N PRO A 263 -14.95 -2.86 -9.44
CA PRO A 263 -15.57 -4.19 -9.41
C PRO A 263 -15.77 -4.76 -8.01
N LEU A 264 -14.83 -4.54 -7.08
CA LEU A 264 -14.93 -4.98 -5.70
C LEU A 264 -15.97 -4.18 -4.93
N ILE A 265 -15.99 -2.86 -5.13
CA ILE A 265 -16.97 -1.95 -4.53
C ILE A 265 -18.38 -2.33 -4.95
N ASN A 266 -18.62 -2.48 -6.26
CA ASN A 266 -19.91 -2.89 -6.81
C ASN A 266 -20.35 -4.25 -6.27
N ARG A 267 -19.42 -5.21 -6.16
CA ARG A 267 -19.73 -6.52 -5.61
C ARG A 267 -20.13 -6.45 -4.13
N MET A 268 -19.50 -5.60 -3.34
CA MET A 268 -19.91 -5.38 -1.96
C MET A 268 -21.29 -4.72 -1.87
N SER A 269 -21.60 -3.78 -2.77
CA SER A 269 -22.94 -3.18 -2.87
C SER A 269 -24.02 -4.23 -3.14
N GLU A 270 -23.77 -5.15 -4.08
CA GLU A 270 -24.67 -6.28 -4.39
C GLU A 270 -24.87 -7.26 -3.23
N LEU A 271 -23.81 -7.48 -2.43
CA LEU A 271 -23.85 -8.40 -1.29
C LEU A 271 -24.51 -7.77 -0.05
N SER A 272 -24.67 -6.45 -0.02
CA SER A 272 -25.29 -5.75 1.09
C SER A 272 -26.81 -5.91 1.06
N PRO A 273 -27.46 -6.39 2.14
CA PRO A 273 -28.91 -6.60 2.17
C PRO A 273 -29.72 -5.29 2.10
N HIS A 274 -29.07 -4.14 2.26
CA HIS A 274 -29.69 -2.81 2.23
C HIS A 274 -29.44 -2.06 0.92
N SER A 275 -28.92 -2.72 -0.11
CA SER A 275 -28.57 -2.10 -1.40
C SER A 275 -27.70 -0.85 -1.22
N LEU A 276 -26.68 -0.93 -0.36
CA LEU A 276 -25.78 0.19 -0.10
C LEU A 276 -25.00 0.55 -1.36
N THR A 277 -25.04 1.81 -1.76
CA THR A 277 -24.28 2.34 -2.90
C THR A 277 -23.10 3.16 -2.41
N TYR A 278 -21.91 2.87 -2.94
CA TYR A 278 -20.74 3.72 -2.79
C TYR A 278 -20.97 5.05 -3.49
N GLN A 279 -20.82 6.16 -2.76
CA GLN A 279 -21.10 7.51 -3.27
C GLN A 279 -19.84 8.36 -3.44
N GLY A 280 -18.66 7.83 -3.10
CA GLY A 280 -17.40 8.53 -3.26
C GLY A 280 -17.20 9.70 -2.29
N ARG A 281 -17.88 9.71 -1.14
CA ARG A 281 -17.74 10.77 -0.13
C ARG A 281 -16.51 10.56 0.75
N TRP A 282 -16.06 11.68 1.33
CA TRP A 282 -14.87 11.76 2.18
C TRP A 282 -15.13 12.59 3.44
N GLY A 283 -14.39 12.32 4.51
CA GLY A 283 -14.41 13.11 5.74
C GLY A 283 -15.83 13.33 6.28
N HIS A 284 -16.20 14.59 6.51
CA HIS A 284 -17.51 14.96 7.07
C HIS A 284 -18.70 14.56 6.17
N GLU A 285 -18.51 14.46 4.86
CA GLU A 285 -19.58 14.01 3.95
C GLU A 285 -19.88 12.52 4.13
N ASP A 286 -18.89 11.73 4.56
CA ASP A 286 -19.02 10.30 4.89
C ASP A 286 -19.13 10.09 6.40
N SER A 287 -20.01 10.83 7.07
CA SER A 287 -20.16 10.81 8.54
C SER A 287 -20.52 9.45 9.15
N ASN A 288 -21.07 8.52 8.35
CA ASN A 288 -21.34 7.13 8.77
C ASN A 288 -20.22 6.15 8.39
N GLU A 289 -19.16 6.64 7.74
CA GLU A 289 -17.98 5.90 7.27
C GLU A 289 -18.31 4.74 6.31
N LYS A 290 -19.42 4.80 5.58
CA LYS A 290 -19.78 3.73 4.64
C LYS A 290 -18.88 3.72 3.42
N ASP A 291 -18.62 4.88 2.83
CA ASP A 291 -17.74 4.96 1.66
C ASP A 291 -16.30 4.61 2.05
N THR A 292 -15.87 5.03 3.24
CA THR A 292 -14.61 4.63 3.88
C THR A 292 -14.53 3.13 4.09
N ALA A 293 -15.60 2.48 4.55
CA ALA A 293 -15.66 1.03 4.71
C ALA A 293 -15.54 0.28 3.38
N PHE A 294 -16.19 0.74 2.30
CA PHE A 294 -15.99 0.17 0.95
C PHE A 294 -14.52 0.24 0.52
N ARG A 295 -13.86 1.39 0.72
CA ARG A 295 -12.44 1.56 0.39
C ARG A 295 -11.54 0.64 1.20
N ILE A 296 -11.72 0.59 2.53
CA ILE A 296 -10.93 -0.27 3.42
C ILE A 296 -11.07 -1.75 3.05
N VAL A 297 -12.30 -2.23 2.85
CA VAL A 297 -12.54 -3.66 2.56
C VAL A 297 -12.00 -4.04 1.18
N SER A 298 -12.16 -3.17 0.17
CA SER A 298 -11.63 -3.42 -1.18
C SER A 298 -10.10 -3.40 -1.25
N ASP A 299 -9.43 -2.56 -0.46
CA ASP A 299 -7.97 -2.58 -0.33
C ASP A 299 -7.50 -3.83 0.42
N HIS A 300 -7.99 -4.05 1.65
CA HIS A 300 -7.49 -5.12 2.50
C HIS A 300 -7.71 -6.51 1.90
N ILE A 301 -8.80 -6.74 1.17
CA ILE A 301 -9.02 -8.05 0.54
C ILE A 301 -7.95 -8.37 -0.51
N ARG A 302 -7.38 -7.36 -1.20
CA ARG A 302 -6.25 -7.56 -2.12
C ARG A 302 -5.01 -8.03 -1.36
N THR A 303 -4.70 -7.40 -0.23
CA THR A 303 -3.60 -7.80 0.68
C THR A 303 -3.77 -9.21 1.22
N ILE A 304 -4.99 -9.56 1.66
CA ILE A 304 -5.31 -10.89 2.19
C ILE A 304 -5.11 -11.95 1.10
N VAL A 305 -5.66 -11.72 -0.10
CA VAL A 305 -5.53 -12.65 -1.24
C VAL A 305 -4.06 -12.82 -1.66
N ALA A 306 -3.31 -11.72 -1.76
CA ALA A 306 -1.89 -11.77 -2.14
C ALA A 306 -1.05 -12.59 -1.15
N THR A 307 -1.25 -12.40 0.16
CA THR A 307 -0.51 -13.17 1.17
C THR A 307 -0.96 -14.63 1.27
N PHE A 308 -2.24 -14.93 1.05
CA PHE A 308 -2.76 -16.30 1.10
C PHE A 308 -2.32 -17.13 -0.12
N ALA A 309 -2.15 -16.49 -1.27
CA ALA A 309 -1.59 -17.10 -2.48
C ALA A 309 -0.17 -17.62 -2.26
N GLU A 310 0.63 -16.92 -1.43
CA GLU A 310 1.98 -17.35 -1.03
C GLU A 310 2.01 -18.37 0.11
N GLY A 311 0.84 -18.92 0.47
CA GLY A 311 0.75 -19.97 1.47
C GLY A 311 0.82 -19.46 2.92
N LEU A 312 0.51 -18.18 3.18
CA LEU A 312 0.46 -17.69 4.55
C LEU A 312 -0.55 -18.49 5.40
N HIS A 313 -0.06 -19.08 6.48
CA HIS A 313 -0.89 -19.61 7.56
C HIS A 313 -1.11 -18.53 8.61
N ILE A 314 -2.28 -17.87 8.58
CA ILE A 314 -2.61 -16.72 9.45
C ILE A 314 -2.65 -17.07 10.95
N THR A 315 -2.68 -18.37 11.27
CA THR A 315 -2.66 -18.91 12.63
C THR A 315 -1.26 -18.96 13.25
N SER A 316 -0.22 -18.75 12.42
CA SER A 316 1.17 -18.69 12.85
C SER A 316 1.40 -17.57 13.87
N THR A 317 2.33 -17.80 14.80
CA THR A 317 2.75 -16.80 15.81
C THR A 317 3.74 -15.77 15.26
N ARG A 318 4.23 -15.96 14.02
CA ARG A 318 5.17 -15.03 13.37
C ARG A 318 4.58 -13.62 13.23
N LYS A 319 5.44 -12.60 13.29
CA LYS A 319 5.05 -11.18 13.29
C LYS A 319 4.20 -10.79 12.08
N TYR A 320 4.64 -11.12 10.86
CA TYR A 320 3.85 -10.88 9.64
C TYR A 320 2.47 -11.55 9.67
N ALA A 321 2.37 -12.78 10.19
CA ALA A 321 1.10 -13.50 10.26
C ALA A 321 0.11 -12.81 11.21
N ARG A 322 0.60 -12.31 12.35
CA ARG A 322 -0.20 -11.48 13.28
C ARG A 322 -0.70 -10.20 12.61
N LYS A 323 0.14 -9.50 11.84
CA LYS A 323 -0.26 -8.28 11.11
C LYS A 323 -1.38 -8.55 10.11
N ILE A 324 -1.28 -9.62 9.31
CA ILE A 324 -2.35 -10.00 8.37
C ILE A 324 -3.60 -10.49 9.11
N LYS A 325 -3.45 -11.17 10.24
CA LYS A 325 -4.56 -11.57 11.12
C LYS A 325 -5.36 -10.39 11.63
N ASP A 326 -4.68 -9.34 12.06
CA ASP A 326 -5.31 -8.11 12.53
C ASP A 326 -5.98 -7.36 11.37
N LEU A 327 -5.34 -7.32 10.21
CA LEU A 327 -5.92 -6.77 8.97
C LEU A 327 -7.21 -7.51 8.59
N PHE A 328 -7.16 -8.85 8.54
CA PHE A 328 -8.32 -9.70 8.23
C PHE A 328 -9.47 -9.48 9.20
N LYS A 329 -9.18 -9.42 10.51
CA LYS A 329 -10.17 -9.12 11.54
C LYS A 329 -10.83 -7.76 11.28
N LYS A 330 -10.02 -6.71 11.07
CA LYS A 330 -10.52 -5.35 10.77
C LYS A 330 -11.44 -5.36 9.55
N THR A 331 -11.02 -6.04 8.47
CA THR A 331 -11.81 -6.19 7.24
C THR A 331 -13.15 -6.86 7.47
N ALA A 332 -13.16 -8.02 8.15
CA ALA A 332 -14.39 -8.77 8.43
C ALA A 332 -15.37 -7.96 9.30
N ILE A 333 -14.87 -7.35 10.38
CA ILE A 333 -15.69 -6.51 11.27
C ILE A 333 -16.27 -5.33 10.50
N ILE A 334 -15.46 -4.54 9.79
CA ILE A 334 -15.94 -3.37 9.03
C ILE A 334 -16.96 -3.79 7.97
N SER A 335 -16.70 -4.89 7.24
CA SER A 335 -17.62 -5.38 6.21
C SER A 335 -18.98 -5.76 6.81
N ASN A 336 -19.03 -6.29 8.02
CA ASN A 336 -20.27 -6.65 8.68
C ASN A 336 -20.95 -5.45 9.36
N THR A 337 -20.22 -4.67 10.16
CA THR A 337 -20.82 -3.63 11.00
C THR A 337 -21.12 -2.34 10.25
N LYS A 338 -20.31 -1.97 9.25
CA LYS A 338 -20.50 -0.73 8.46
C LYS A 338 -21.26 -0.96 7.16
N LEU A 339 -20.99 -2.08 6.48
CA LEU A 339 -21.62 -2.40 5.18
C LEU A 339 -22.78 -3.41 5.30
N GLY A 340 -23.01 -4.00 6.47
CA GLY A 340 -24.07 -4.97 6.69
C GLY A 340 -23.87 -6.30 5.95
N LEU A 341 -22.66 -6.60 5.47
CA LEU A 341 -22.42 -7.84 4.73
C LEU A 341 -22.62 -9.05 5.65
N GLU A 342 -23.25 -10.09 5.11
CA GLU A 342 -23.42 -11.35 5.84
C GLU A 342 -22.06 -11.99 6.17
N ARG A 343 -21.98 -12.62 7.34
CA ARG A 343 -20.82 -13.41 7.77
C ARG A 343 -20.51 -14.48 6.70
N GLY A 344 -19.27 -14.51 6.20
CA GLY A 344 -18.86 -15.41 5.11
C GLY A 344 -18.73 -14.72 3.75
N SER A 345 -19.03 -13.42 3.65
CA SER A 345 -19.07 -12.71 2.37
C SER A 345 -17.68 -12.35 1.82
N LEU A 346 -16.63 -12.31 2.63
CA LEU A 346 -15.30 -11.93 2.14
C LEU A 346 -14.76 -12.92 1.10
N ALA A 347 -15.05 -14.21 1.26
CA ALA A 347 -14.65 -15.24 0.30
C ALA A 347 -15.27 -15.01 -1.10
N LYS A 348 -16.43 -14.33 -1.17
CA LYS A 348 -17.11 -14.00 -2.43
C LYS A 348 -16.40 -12.89 -3.22
N LEU A 349 -15.47 -12.16 -2.61
CA LEU A 349 -14.66 -11.10 -3.25
C LEU A 349 -13.37 -11.65 -3.89
N VAL A 350 -12.88 -12.80 -3.42
CA VAL A 350 -11.62 -13.40 -3.88
C VAL A 350 -11.56 -13.60 -5.41
N PRO A 351 -12.61 -14.13 -6.09
CA PRO A 351 -12.56 -14.34 -7.54
C PRO A 351 -12.35 -13.05 -8.35
N LEU A 352 -12.78 -11.90 -7.82
CA LEU A 352 -12.56 -10.62 -8.50
C LEU A 352 -11.10 -10.19 -8.40
N VAL A 353 -10.49 -10.35 -7.22
CA VAL A 353 -9.07 -10.03 -7.01
C VAL A 353 -8.18 -10.94 -7.87
N THR A 354 -8.43 -12.24 -7.87
CA THR A 354 -7.65 -13.21 -8.67
C THR A 354 -7.84 -12.98 -10.17
N LYS A 355 -9.04 -12.58 -10.61
CA LYS A 355 -9.26 -12.19 -12.02
C LYS A 355 -8.52 -10.93 -12.41
N GLN A 356 -8.50 -9.90 -11.55
CA GLN A 356 -7.83 -8.62 -11.83
C GLN A 356 -6.30 -8.75 -11.86
N LEU A 357 -5.74 -9.51 -10.92
CA LEU A 357 -4.29 -9.63 -10.73
C LEU A 357 -3.67 -10.85 -11.41
N GLY A 358 -4.47 -11.89 -11.69
CA GLY A 358 -3.97 -13.23 -12.05
C GLY A 358 -3.20 -13.31 -13.36
N ASP A 359 -3.39 -12.37 -14.29
CA ASP A 359 -2.63 -12.30 -15.55
C ASP A 359 -1.19 -11.85 -15.32
N ALA A 360 -0.98 -10.91 -14.39
CA ALA A 360 0.35 -10.46 -14.00
C ALA A 360 0.99 -11.41 -12.98
N HIS A 361 0.16 -12.06 -12.16
CA HIS A 361 0.55 -12.91 -11.03
C HIS A 361 -0.15 -14.27 -11.11
N PRO A 362 0.32 -15.20 -11.97
CA PRO A 362 -0.36 -16.47 -12.21
C PRO A 362 -0.60 -17.33 -10.97
N ASP A 363 0.24 -17.16 -9.94
CA ASP A 363 0.11 -17.81 -8.64
C ASP A 363 -1.25 -17.52 -7.97
N LEU A 364 -1.82 -16.32 -8.15
CA LEU A 364 -3.14 -15.99 -7.62
C LEU A 364 -4.25 -16.82 -8.27
N ARG A 365 -4.17 -17.02 -9.58
CA ARG A 365 -5.16 -17.79 -10.35
C ARG A 365 -5.05 -19.28 -10.05
N ILE A 366 -3.82 -19.80 -10.02
CA ILE A 366 -3.54 -21.22 -9.72
C ILE A 366 -4.07 -21.57 -8.33
N ASN A 367 -3.91 -20.69 -7.35
CA ASN A 367 -4.31 -20.93 -5.96
C ASN A 367 -5.73 -20.45 -5.61
N GLU A 368 -6.53 -19.95 -6.56
CA GLU A 368 -7.81 -19.28 -6.29
C GLU A 368 -8.74 -20.08 -5.35
N ARG A 369 -8.97 -21.37 -5.64
CA ARG A 369 -9.83 -22.23 -4.82
C ARG A 369 -9.31 -22.36 -3.37
N ASN A 370 -8.00 -22.52 -3.22
CA ASN A 370 -7.37 -22.63 -1.90
C ASN A 370 -7.49 -21.30 -1.12
N ILE A 371 -7.34 -20.17 -1.81
CA ILE A 371 -7.48 -18.84 -1.21
C ILE A 371 -8.93 -18.62 -0.75
N ILE A 372 -9.93 -18.95 -1.57
CA ILE A 372 -11.36 -18.89 -1.21
C ILE A 372 -11.62 -19.69 0.06
N GLU A 373 -11.15 -20.93 0.11
CA GLU A 373 -11.34 -21.82 1.26
C GLU A 373 -10.69 -21.26 2.53
N LYS A 374 -9.43 -20.77 2.42
CA LYS A 374 -8.73 -20.13 3.54
C LYS A 374 -9.48 -18.91 4.07
N VAL A 375 -9.93 -18.01 3.19
CA VAL A 375 -10.70 -16.82 3.59
C VAL A 375 -11.99 -17.23 4.30
N ALA A 376 -12.74 -18.18 3.73
CA ALA A 376 -13.98 -18.66 4.34
C ALA A 376 -13.75 -19.32 5.71
N ASN A 377 -12.71 -20.14 5.84
CA ASN A 377 -12.37 -20.83 7.10
C ASN A 377 -11.97 -19.84 8.20
N GLU A 378 -11.14 -18.86 7.86
CA GLU A 378 -10.70 -17.84 8.83
C GLU A 378 -11.84 -16.91 9.24
N GLU A 379 -12.74 -16.58 8.33
CA GLU A 379 -13.95 -15.83 8.64
C GLU A 379 -14.88 -16.63 9.58
N ARG A 380 -15.13 -17.91 9.30
CA ARG A 380 -15.90 -18.79 10.20
C ARG A 380 -15.29 -18.87 11.60
N ARG A 381 -13.96 -19.03 11.67
CA ARG A 381 -13.24 -19.06 12.95
C ARG A 381 -13.37 -17.76 13.72
N LEU A 382 -13.25 -16.61 13.05
CA LEU A 382 -13.39 -15.30 13.68
C LEU A 382 -14.77 -15.15 14.31
N TRP A 383 -15.84 -15.44 13.55
CA TRP A 383 -17.21 -15.28 14.05
C TRP A 383 -17.54 -16.26 15.17
N ALA A 384 -17.07 -17.51 15.10
CA ALA A 384 -17.23 -18.47 16.20
C ALA A 384 -16.56 -17.97 17.50
N GLN A 385 -15.38 -17.35 17.40
CA GLN A 385 -14.68 -16.76 18.55
C GLN A 385 -15.44 -15.57 19.14
N GLN A 386 -16.07 -14.74 18.31
CA GLN A 386 -16.91 -13.64 18.77
C GLN A 386 -18.20 -14.12 19.42
N ASP A 387 -18.87 -15.11 18.84
CA ASP A 387 -20.09 -15.68 19.41
C ASP A 387 -19.83 -16.32 20.79
N GLU A 388 -18.68 -16.98 20.96
CA GLU A 388 -18.21 -17.45 22.27
C GLU A 388 -18.00 -16.28 23.24
N GLY A 389 -17.42 -15.17 22.77
CA GLY A 389 -17.21 -13.98 23.58
C GLY A 389 -18.51 -13.33 24.04
N PHE A 390 -19.51 -13.23 23.17
CA PHE A 390 -20.83 -12.71 23.56
C PHE A 390 -21.53 -13.61 24.58
N LYS A 391 -21.43 -14.95 24.44
CA LYS A 391 -21.90 -15.89 25.47
C LYS A 391 -21.17 -15.67 26.81
N HIS A 392 -19.87 -15.41 26.75
CA HIS A 392 -19.09 -15.12 27.95
C HIS A 392 -19.53 -13.79 28.62
N ILE A 393 -19.80 -12.75 27.84
CA ILE A 393 -20.37 -11.49 28.34
C ILE A 393 -21.69 -11.75 29.06
N GLU A 394 -22.62 -12.49 28.45
CA GLU A 394 -23.93 -12.78 29.08
C GLU A 394 -23.78 -13.50 30.43
N ASN A 395 -22.83 -14.44 30.54
CA ASN A 395 -22.54 -15.11 31.81
C ASN A 395 -22.00 -14.13 32.86
N ILE A 396 -21.14 -13.17 32.47
CA ILE A 396 -20.65 -12.13 33.37
C ILE A 396 -21.83 -11.26 33.84
N LEU A 397 -22.66 -10.78 32.91
CA LEU A 397 -23.81 -9.93 33.22
C LEU A 397 -24.81 -10.62 34.15
N GLY A 398 -25.06 -11.92 33.97
CA GLY A 398 -25.93 -12.72 34.83
C GLY A 398 -25.43 -12.85 36.28
N ASN A 399 -24.13 -12.67 36.51
CA ASN A 399 -23.52 -12.71 37.84
C ASN A 399 -23.39 -11.31 38.48
N LEU A 400 -23.74 -10.25 37.77
CA LEU A 400 -23.69 -8.88 38.27
C LEU A 400 -25.06 -8.42 38.79
N ALA A 401 -25.05 -7.56 39.80
CA ALA A 401 -26.25 -6.83 40.20
C ALA A 401 -26.72 -5.93 39.06
N ARG A 402 -28.04 -5.67 38.96
CA ARG A 402 -28.61 -4.73 37.96
C ARG A 402 -27.90 -3.38 38.05
N GLY A 403 -27.49 -2.83 36.91
CA GLY A 403 -26.72 -1.58 36.86
C GLY A 403 -25.22 -1.75 37.16
N GLY A 404 -24.75 -2.98 37.32
CA GLY A 404 -23.36 -3.29 37.65
C GLY A 404 -22.35 -2.94 36.55
N THR A 405 -21.08 -3.07 36.90
CA THR A 405 -19.94 -2.77 36.03
C THR A 405 -19.20 -4.05 35.66
N VAL A 406 -19.02 -4.30 34.37
CA VAL A 406 -18.20 -5.41 33.86
C VAL A 406 -16.73 -5.13 34.17
N PRO A 407 -16.01 -6.05 34.86
CA PRO A 407 -14.61 -5.85 35.21
C PRO A 407 -13.71 -5.63 33.98
N GLY A 408 -12.74 -4.72 34.08
CA GLY A 408 -11.85 -4.39 32.96
C GLY A 408 -10.96 -5.56 32.52
N ASP A 409 -10.61 -6.48 33.41
CA ASP A 409 -9.91 -7.73 33.08
C ASP A 409 -10.77 -8.63 32.15
N CYS A 410 -12.10 -8.68 32.37
CA CYS A 410 -13.02 -9.40 31.48
C CYS A 410 -13.12 -8.71 30.12
N VAL A 411 -13.22 -7.37 30.09
CA VAL A 411 -13.20 -6.58 28.84
C VAL A 411 -11.90 -6.83 28.06
N TYR A 412 -10.78 -6.87 28.77
CA TYR A 412 -9.47 -7.19 28.20
C TYR A 412 -9.48 -8.59 27.56
N GLU A 413 -9.98 -9.61 28.26
CA GLU A 413 -10.10 -10.95 27.69
C GLU A 413 -10.99 -10.97 26.43
N LEU A 414 -12.15 -10.33 26.46
CA LEU A 414 -13.06 -10.28 25.32
C LEU A 414 -12.42 -9.64 24.07
N ILE A 415 -11.61 -8.60 24.27
CA ILE A 415 -10.89 -7.94 23.17
C ILE A 415 -9.78 -8.81 22.61
N TYR A 416 -8.93 -9.36 23.48
CA TYR A 416 -7.70 -10.03 23.04
C TYR A 416 -7.87 -11.53 22.75
N LYS A 417 -8.79 -12.22 23.43
CA LYS A 417 -9.10 -13.65 23.25
C LYS A 417 -10.24 -13.84 22.27
N ASN A 418 -11.37 -13.18 22.49
CA ASN A 418 -12.59 -13.35 21.68
C ASN A 418 -12.68 -12.41 20.49
N ARG A 419 -11.77 -11.43 20.40
CA ARG A 419 -11.64 -10.51 19.27
C ARG A 419 -12.89 -9.65 19.03
N ILE A 420 -13.59 -9.28 20.07
CA ILE A 420 -14.66 -8.28 20.00
C ILE A 420 -14.01 -6.89 20.13
N ASP A 421 -14.40 -5.89 19.34
CA ASP A 421 -13.92 -4.53 19.53
C ASP A 421 -14.57 -3.87 20.76
N LEU A 422 -13.90 -2.85 21.30
CA LEU A 422 -14.33 -2.19 22.54
C LEU A 422 -15.71 -1.55 22.39
N ASP A 423 -16.00 -0.95 21.24
CA ASP A 423 -17.27 -0.25 21.01
C ASP A 423 -18.44 -1.24 20.95
N SER A 424 -18.27 -2.39 20.29
CA SER A 424 -19.24 -3.48 20.31
C SER A 424 -19.50 -4.00 21.72
N ILE A 425 -18.47 -4.13 22.57
CA ILE A 425 -18.64 -4.52 23.98
C ILE A 425 -19.41 -3.44 24.74
N LYS A 426 -19.00 -2.17 24.61
CA LYS A 426 -19.65 -1.03 25.26
C LYS A 426 -21.14 -0.96 24.90
N GLU A 427 -21.46 -1.04 23.62
CA GLU A 427 -22.83 -1.01 23.12
C GLU A 427 -23.64 -2.20 23.64
N TYR A 428 -23.08 -3.42 23.56
CA TYR A 428 -23.74 -4.64 24.00
C TYR A 428 -24.10 -4.63 25.49
N VAL A 429 -23.16 -4.17 26.32
CA VAL A 429 -23.30 -4.06 27.79
C VAL A 429 -24.25 -2.93 28.16
N LYS A 430 -24.13 -1.76 27.50
CA LYS A 430 -25.01 -0.60 27.70
C LYS A 430 -26.46 -0.91 27.37
N ASN A 431 -26.73 -1.62 26.28
CA ASN A 431 -28.09 -2.01 25.87
C ASN A 431 -28.78 -2.94 26.87
N ARG A 432 -28.02 -3.55 27.78
CA ARG A 432 -28.52 -4.39 28.88
C ARG A 432 -28.57 -3.67 30.23
N GLY A 433 -28.28 -2.36 30.26
CA GLY A 433 -28.30 -1.55 31.47
C GLY A 433 -27.08 -1.71 32.37
N PHE A 434 -25.93 -2.12 31.83
CA PHE A 434 -24.67 -2.26 32.56
C PHE A 434 -23.63 -1.27 32.04
N SER A 435 -22.50 -1.14 32.74
CA SER A 435 -21.34 -0.36 32.32
C SER A 435 -20.08 -1.22 32.25
N ILE A 436 -18.97 -0.69 31.76
CA ILE A 436 -17.67 -1.36 31.75
C ILE A 436 -16.66 -0.57 32.58
N ASP A 437 -15.73 -1.27 33.22
CA ASP A 437 -14.55 -0.65 33.82
C ASP A 437 -13.49 -0.41 32.74
N GLU A 438 -13.68 0.71 32.03
CA GLU A 438 -12.80 1.12 30.94
C GLU A 438 -11.39 1.50 31.44
N SER A 439 -11.28 2.11 32.63
CA SER A 439 -9.99 2.50 33.19
C SER A 439 -9.08 1.29 33.39
N ARG A 440 -9.59 0.25 34.03
CA ARG A 440 -8.83 -0.99 34.24
C ARG A 440 -8.44 -1.67 32.93
N PHE A 441 -9.34 -1.68 31.95
CA PHE A 441 -9.02 -2.19 30.62
C PHE A 441 -7.87 -1.42 29.97
N LEU A 442 -7.91 -0.08 30.00
CA LEU A 442 -6.88 0.78 29.41
C LEU A 442 -5.51 0.55 30.06
N ASP A 443 -5.47 0.40 31.39
CA ASP A 443 -4.24 0.07 32.12
C ASP A 443 -3.64 -1.27 31.66
N LEU A 444 -4.48 -2.31 31.49
CA LEU A 444 -4.04 -3.62 31.01
C LEU A 444 -3.57 -3.56 29.55
N ALA A 445 -4.27 -2.81 28.70
CA ALA A 445 -3.91 -2.60 27.31
C ALA A 445 -2.57 -1.86 27.17
N GLU A 446 -2.33 -0.84 28.00
CA GLU A 446 -1.08 -0.11 28.02
C GLU A 446 0.08 -0.99 28.50
N ASN A 447 -0.12 -1.75 29.58
CA ASN A 447 0.88 -2.71 30.07
C ASN A 447 1.25 -3.75 29.01
N ARG A 448 0.27 -4.24 28.24
CA ARG A 448 0.53 -5.14 27.11
C ARG A 448 1.35 -4.46 26.00
N ARG A 449 0.99 -3.23 25.62
CA ARG A 449 1.74 -2.44 24.62
C ARG A 449 3.19 -2.21 25.06
N ARG A 450 3.42 -1.90 26.34
CA ARG A 450 4.77 -1.76 26.92
C ARG A 450 5.57 -3.06 26.83
N LYS A 451 4.95 -4.22 27.10
CA LYS A 451 5.59 -5.53 26.95
C LYS A 451 5.91 -5.86 25.49
N GLN A 452 4.97 -5.65 24.57
CA GLN A 452 5.19 -5.88 23.14
C GLN A 452 6.30 -5.00 22.57
N ARG A 453 6.36 -3.71 22.96
CA ARG A 453 7.48 -2.82 22.56
C ARG A 453 8.83 -3.34 23.04
N LYS A 454 8.91 -3.89 24.25
CA LYS A 454 10.16 -4.50 24.76
C LYS A 454 10.55 -5.76 23.98
N GLU A 455 9.57 -6.60 23.65
CA GLU A 455 9.80 -7.81 22.84
C GLU A 455 10.26 -7.46 21.42
N ASP A 456 9.61 -6.47 20.77
CA ASP A 456 9.94 -6.00 19.43
C ASP A 456 11.32 -5.30 19.34
N ILE A 457 11.86 -4.79 20.45
CA ILE A 457 13.23 -4.23 20.54
C ILE A 457 14.27 -5.36 20.77
N SER A 458 13.84 -6.48 21.34
CA SER A 458 14.71 -7.63 21.66
C SER A 458 14.79 -8.70 20.56
N SER A 459 13.93 -8.61 19.54
CA SER A 459 13.85 -9.50 18.38
C SER A 459 14.36 -8.80 17.13
#